data_AF-A0A9N8PA11-F1
#
_entry.id   AF-A0A9N8PA11-F1
#
_cell.length_a   1.000
_cell.length_b   1.000
_cell.length_c   1.000
_cell.angle_alpha   90.00
_cell.angle_beta   90.00
_cell.angle_gamma   90.00
#
_symmetry.space_group_name_H-M   'P 1'
#
loop_
_entity.id
_entity.type
_entity.pdbx_description
1 polymer ?
#
loop_
_entity_poly.entity_id
_entity_poly.type
_entity_poly.pdbx_seq_one_letter_code
_entity_poly.pdbx_strand_id
1 'polypeptide(L)' 'MDQNDSLTRLQGLQADLVAFSESRLLNVDRLWTELEDSIADFRKLLDRQSKSDKSRQALKAGTLVKTEKKKKTAR' A
#
# COMPACT_ATOMS: atom_id res chain seq x y z
N MET A 1 6.11 0.38 6.12
CA MET A 1 5.22 1.22 5.32
C MET A 1 3.90 0.49 5.28
N ASP A 2 2.92 0.99 6.01
CA ASP A 2 1.63 0.33 6.16
C ASP A 2 0.83 0.48 4.85
N GLN A 3 -0.08 -0.45 4.58
CA GLN A 3 -0.84 -0.43 3.33
C GLN A 3 -1.70 0.81 3.13
N ASN A 4 -2.12 1.44 4.23
CA ASN A 4 -2.83 2.71 4.21
C ASN A 4 -1.89 3.85 3.76
N ASP A 5 -0.61 3.81 4.14
CA ASP A 5 0.37 4.83 3.75
C ASP A 5 0.61 4.81 2.23
N SER A 6 0.75 3.62 1.63
CA SER A 6 0.93 3.48 0.18
C SER A 6 -0.30 3.96 -0.61
N LEU A 7 -1.52 3.73 -0.13
CA LEU A 7 -2.73 4.20 -0.80
C LEU A 7 -2.85 5.73 -0.75
N THR A 8 -2.57 6.33 0.41
CA THR A 8 -2.61 7.79 0.58
C THR A 8 -1.57 8.47 -0.31
N ARG A 9 -0.34 7.93 -0.42
CA ARG A 9 0.67 8.46 -1.36
C ARG A 9 0.21 8.36 -2.81
N LEU A 10 -0.38 7.22 -3.19
CA LEU A 10 -0.87 7.02 -4.56
C LEU A 10 -2.00 8.00 -4.93
N GLN A 11 -2.87 8.35 -3.99
CA GLN A 11 -3.90 9.37 -4.17
C GLN A 11 -3.31 10.78 -4.35
N GLY A 12 -2.24 11.10 -3.60
CA GLY A 12 -1.50 12.36 -3.77
C GLY A 12 -0.90 12.50 -5.17
N LEU A 13 -0.23 11.44 -5.65
CA LEU A 13 0.32 11.39 -7.01
C LEU A 13 -0.78 11.54 -8.08
N GLN A 14 -1.95 10.92 -7.89
CA GLN A 14 -3.07 11.06 -8.81
C GLN A 14 -3.57 12.51 -8.90
N ALA A 15 -3.67 13.22 -7.78
CA ALA A 15 -4.03 14.64 -7.78
C ALA A 15 -3.00 15.50 -8.51
N ASP A 16 -1.71 15.21 -8.32
CA ASP A 16 -0.62 15.91 -9.01
C ASP A 16 -0.68 15.65 -10.53
N LEU A 17 -0.91 14.41 -10.97
CA LEU A 17 -1.06 14.09 -12.40
C LEU A 17 -2.26 14.79 -13.04
N VAL A 18 -3.39 14.91 -12.34
CA VAL A 18 -4.56 15.66 -12.82
C VAL A 18 -4.21 17.14 -12.97
N ALA A 19 -3.60 17.75 -11.94
CA ALA A 19 -3.18 19.15 -12.00
C ALA A 19 -2.18 19.41 -13.14
N PHE A 20 -1.27 18.47 -13.42
CA PHE A 20 -0.37 18.54 -14.57
C PHE A 20 -1.10 18.46 -15.90
N SER A 21 -2.04 17.52 -16.05
CA SER A 21 -2.83 17.36 -17.28
C SER A 21 -3.65 18.60 -17.62
N GLU A 22 -4.04 19.37 -16.60
CA GLU A 22 -4.79 20.61 -16.74
C GLU A 22 -3.88 21.86 -16.78
N SER A 23 -2.57 21.67 -16.95
CA SER A 23 -1.54 22.74 -17.00
C SER A 23 -1.51 23.65 -15.77
N ARG A 24 -1.99 23.15 -14.62
CA ARG A 24 -2.03 23.87 -13.33
C ARG A 24 -0.90 23.48 -12.38
N LEU A 25 0.00 22.60 -12.80
CA LEU A 25 1.09 22.15 -11.96
C LEU A 25 2.24 23.16 -11.98
N LEU A 26 2.46 23.83 -10.85
CA LEU A 26 3.50 24.85 -10.70
C LEU A 26 4.91 24.28 -10.55
N ASN A 27 5.05 23.00 -10.19
CA ASN A 27 6.33 22.38 -9.89
C ASN A 27 6.40 20.94 -10.43
N VAL A 28 7.12 20.76 -11.54
CA VAL A 28 7.30 19.47 -12.23
C VAL A 28 8.28 18.54 -11.50
N ASP A 29 9.26 19.08 -10.78
CA ASP A 29 10.25 18.28 -10.03
C ASP A 29 9.60 17.48 -8.90
N ARG A 30 8.56 18.06 -8.28
CA ARG A 30 7.74 17.36 -7.28
C ARG A 30 7.03 16.16 -7.90
N LEU A 31 6.45 16.33 -9.09
CA LEU A 31 5.76 15.25 -9.80
C LEU A 31 6.73 14.13 -10.20
N TRP A 32 7.93 14.49 -10.66
CA TRP A 32 8.98 13.52 -10.97
C TRP A 32 9.34 12.66 -9.77
N THR A 33 9.60 13.29 -8.62
CA THR A 33 9.96 12.60 -7.38
C THR A 33 8.85 11.65 -6.91
N GLU A 34 7.59 12.11 -6.92
CA GLU A 34 6.46 11.26 -6.53
C GLU A 34 6.25 10.08 -7.49
N LEU A 35 6.51 10.28 -8.79
CA LEU A 35 6.48 9.19 -9.79
C LEU A 35 7.54 8.14 -9.49
N GLU A 36 8.80 8.53 -9.26
CA GLU A 36 9.89 7.60 -8.93
C GLU A 36 9.59 6.81 -7.66
N ASP A 37 9.16 7.49 -6.59
CA ASP A 37 8.86 6.85 -5.31
C ASP A 37 7.67 5.87 -5.41
N SER A 38 6.68 6.17 -6.27
CA SER A 38 5.48 5.34 -6.41
C SER A 38 5.71 4.02 -7.15
N ILE A 39 6.82 3.86 -7.89
CA ILE A 39 7.12 2.65 -8.67
C ILE A 39 7.11 1.40 -7.77
N ALA A 40 7.74 1.48 -6.60
CA ALA A 40 7.80 0.35 -5.67
C ALA A 40 6.40 -0.03 -5.15
N ASP A 41 5.53 0.96 -4.94
CA ASP A 41 4.18 0.74 -4.46
C ASP A 41 3.26 0.19 -5.54
N PHE A 42 3.41 0.63 -6.79
CA PHE A 42 2.74 0.02 -7.94
C PHE A 42 3.16 -1.43 -8.14
N ARG A 43 4.46 -1.74 -8.05
CA ARG A 43 4.96 -3.11 -8.16
C ARG A 43 4.37 -3.98 -7.06
N LYS A 44 4.34 -3.54 -5.81
CA LYS A 44 3.65 -4.27 -4.73
C LYS A 44 2.16 -4.48 -5.02
N LEU A 45 1.49 -3.49 -5.59
CA LEU A 45 0.06 -3.56 -5.88
C LEU A 45 -0.25 -4.55 -7.01
N LEU A 46 0.63 -4.62 -8.02
CA LEU A 46 0.55 -5.53 -9.16
C LEU A 46 1.07 -6.94 -8.84
N ASP A 47 2.13 -7.04 -8.03
CA ASP A 47 2.73 -8.30 -7.55
C ASP A 47 1.88 -8.97 -6.46
N ARG A 48 0.79 -8.33 -6.01
CA ARG A 48 -0.19 -8.98 -5.16
C ARG A 48 -0.77 -10.18 -5.91
N GLN A 49 -0.27 -11.36 -5.56
CA GLN A 49 -0.92 -12.63 -5.87
C GLN A 49 -2.41 -12.48 -5.54
N SER A 50 -3.26 -12.71 -6.55
CA SER A 50 -4.68 -12.95 -6.33
C SER A 50 -4.80 -13.93 -5.16
N LYS A 51 -5.53 -13.53 -4.10
CA LYS A 51 -5.63 -14.22 -2.79
C LYS A 51 -5.30 -15.71 -2.93
N SER A 52 -4.08 -16.09 -2.52
CA SER A 52 -3.57 -17.44 -2.80
C SER A 52 -4.54 -18.49 -2.26
N ASP A 53 -4.72 -19.57 -3.02
CA ASP A 53 -5.54 -20.71 -2.58
C ASP A 53 -5.08 -21.25 -1.22
N LYS A 54 -3.79 -21.06 -0.87
CA LYS A 54 -3.24 -21.41 0.45
C LYS A 54 -3.84 -20.59 1.59
N SER A 55 -4.08 -19.28 1.40
CA SER A 55 -4.76 -18.46 2.40
C SER A 55 -6.22 -18.89 2.58
N ARG A 56 -6.91 -19.22 1.48
CA ARG A 56 -8.27 -19.76 1.50
C ARG A 56 -8.33 -21.16 2.12
N GLN A 57 -7.34 -22.01 1.87
CA GLN A 57 -7.21 -23.34 2.47
C GLN A 57 -6.89 -23.25 3.98
N ALA A 58 -6.02 -22.33 4.40
CA ALA A 58 -5.73 -22.09 5.82
C ALA A 58 -6.96 -21.55 6.58
N LEU A 59 -7.78 -20.71 5.93
CA LEU A 59 -9.09 -20.29 6.44
C LEU A 59 -10.05 -21.49 6.56
N LYS A 60 -10.15 -22.32 5.52
CA LYS A 60 -10.98 -23.54 5.52
C LYS A 60 -10.52 -24.56 6.57
N ALA A 61 -9.23 -24.64 6.84
CA ALA A 61 -8.62 -25.54 7.83
C ALA A 61 -8.65 -24.97 9.27
N GLY A 62 -9.21 -23.77 9.48
CA GLY A 62 -9.40 -23.19 10.82
C GLY A 62 -8.11 -22.85 11.59
N THR A 63 -6.95 -22.86 10.93
CA THR A 63 -5.63 -22.82 11.61
C THR A 63 -5.09 -21.40 11.84
N LEU A 64 -5.93 -20.37 11.77
CA LEU A 64 -5.49 -19.01 12.07
C LEU A 64 -5.41 -18.81 13.59
N VAL A 65 -4.23 -19.05 14.16
CA VAL A 65 -3.91 -18.61 15.51
C VAL A 65 -3.89 -17.08 15.49
N LYS A 66 -4.96 -16.45 15.97
CA LYS A 66 -4.96 -15.04 16.35
C LYS A 66 -3.87 -14.87 17.40
N THR A 67 -2.71 -14.35 17.02
CA THR A 67 -1.65 -14.03 17.98
C THR A 67 -2.08 -12.80 18.78
N GLU A 68 -2.94 -13.00 19.77
CA GLU A 68 -3.19 -12.03 20.82
C GLU A 68 -1.91 -11.95 21.67
N LYS A 69 -1.16 -10.85 21.52
CA LYS A 69 -0.03 -10.56 22.40
C LYS A 69 -0.56 -10.34 23.83
N LYS A 70 -0.54 -11.38 24.67
CA LYS A 70 -0.73 -11.23 26.12
C LYS A 70 0.45 -10.44 26.69
N LYS A 71 0.17 -9.21 27.09
CA LYS A 71 1.04 -8.36 27.91
C LYS A 71 1.24 -9.05 29.26
N LYS A 72 2.38 -9.70 29.49
CA LYS A 72 2.79 -10.16 30.82
C LYS A 72 3.15 -8.93 31.66
N THR A 73 2.28 -8.53 32.57
CA THR A 73 2.64 -7.66 33.70
C THR A 73 3.14 -8.58 34.82
N ALA A 74 4.43 -8.50 35.13
CA ALA A 74 5.02 -9.11 36.31
C ALA A 74 4.70 -8.24 37.53
N ARG A 75 4.32 -8.87 38.64
CA ARG A 75 4.31 -8.28 39.98
C ARG A 75 4.79 -9.33 40.97
#